data_AF-A0A380MW00-F1
#
_entry.id   AF-A0A380MW00-F1
#
_cell.length_a   1.000
_cell.length_b   1.000
_cell.length_c   1.000
_cell.angle_alpha   90.00
_cell.angle_beta   90.00
_cell.angle_gamma   90.00
#
_symmetry.space_group_name_H-M   'P 1'
#
loop_
_entity.id
_entity.type
_entity.pdbx_description
1 polymer ?
#
loop_
_entity_poly.entity_id
_entity_poly.type
_entity_poly.pdbx_seq_one_letter_code
_entity_poly.pdbx_strand_id
1 'polypeptide(L)'
;MTYCRQFRQKILNDIANGETWRAVAKRYKISKFTVYSWIKNPHPKGFTERKPSKIDDETLLKDIEQYPDDYQWESARRFNCSQSAICYALKRLKITHKKRLTNIQKPTQRKESTFKNK
;
A
#
# COMPACT_ATOMS: atom_id res chain seq x y z
N MET A 1 1.54 -14.63 12.42
CA MET A 1 0.69 -15.27 11.38
C MET A 1 -0.75 -14.86 11.59
N THR A 2 -1.41 -14.27 10.60
CA THR A 2 -2.81 -13.85 10.69
C THR A 2 -3.70 -14.99 10.21
N TYR A 3 -4.48 -15.60 11.10
CA TYR A 3 -5.45 -16.62 10.71
C TYR A 3 -6.53 -16.04 9.78
N CYS A 4 -6.96 -16.82 8.79
CA CYS A 4 -7.99 -16.44 7.82
C CYS A 4 -9.31 -16.03 8.50
N ARG A 5 -10.02 -15.08 7.90
CA ARG A 5 -11.30 -14.54 8.42
C ARG A 5 -12.33 -15.63 8.67
N GLN A 6 -12.49 -16.57 7.73
CA GLN A 6 -13.46 -17.67 7.81
C GLN A 6 -13.18 -18.57 9.02
N PHE A 7 -11.91 -18.85 9.28
CA PHE A 7 -11.50 -19.69 10.40
C PHE A 7 -11.78 -19.05 11.76
N ARG A 8 -11.56 -17.74 11.89
CA ARG A 8 -11.91 -16.98 13.10
C ARG A 8 -13.42 -16.96 13.31
N GLN A 9 -14.19 -16.71 12.25
CA GLN A 9 -15.66 -16.71 12.32
C GLN A 9 -16.20 -18.05 12.78
N LYS A 10 -15.66 -19.17 12.26
CA LYS A 10 -16.02 -20.51 12.71
C LYS A 10 -15.79 -20.69 14.21
N ILE A 11 -14.62 -20.30 14.70
CA ILE A 11 -14.27 -20.42 16.13
C ILE A 11 -15.14 -19.53 17.01
N LEU A 12 -15.48 -18.33 16.56
CA LEU A 12 -16.38 -17.43 17.27
C LEU A 12 -17.83 -17.99 17.29
N ASN A 13 -18.27 -18.62 16.21
CA ASN A 13 -19.59 -19.28 16.16
C ASN A 13 -19.65 -20.48 17.11
N ASP A 14 -18.60 -21.31 17.19
CA ASP A 14 -18.55 -22.44 18.13
C ASP A 14 -18.61 -21.97 19.59
N ILE A 15 -17.99 -20.82 19.90
CA ILE A 15 -18.10 -20.18 21.21
C ILE A 15 -19.51 -19.62 21.46
N ALA A 16 -20.13 -19.01 20.44
CA ALA A 16 -21.51 -18.52 20.52
C ALA A 16 -22.52 -19.66 20.73
N ASN A 17 -22.24 -20.86 20.22
CA ASN A 17 -23.03 -22.08 20.43
C ASN A 17 -22.86 -22.68 21.83
N GLY A 18 -22.08 -22.07 22.72
CA GLY A 18 -21.95 -22.46 24.12
C GLY A 18 -20.68 -23.23 24.48
N GLU A 19 -19.75 -23.46 23.53
CA GLU A 19 -18.46 -24.07 23.87
C GLU A 19 -17.57 -23.08 24.64
N THR A 20 -16.88 -23.58 25.67
CA THR A 20 -15.88 -22.76 26.37
C THR A 20 -14.70 -22.49 25.45
N TRP A 21 -14.22 -21.24 25.42
CA TRP A 21 -13.07 -20.83 24.60
C TRP A 21 -11.80 -21.66 24.86
N ARG A 22 -11.64 -22.23 26.07
CA ARG A 22 -10.55 -23.17 26.40
C ARG A 22 -10.69 -24.52 25.71
N ALA A 23 -11.91 -25.07 25.64
CA ALA A 23 -12.20 -26.31 24.93
C ALA A 23 -11.99 -26.13 23.42
N VAL A 24 -12.50 -25.03 22.87
CA VAL A 24 -12.31 -24.65 21.46
C VAL A 24 -10.83 -24.50 21.13
N ALA A 25 -10.05 -23.80 21.97
CA ALA A 25 -8.60 -23.68 21.80
C ALA A 25 -7.89 -25.04 21.74
N LYS A 26 -8.27 -25.99 22.61
CA LYS A 26 -7.71 -27.36 22.63
C LYS A 26 -8.10 -28.15 21.36
N ARG A 27 -9.37 -28.09 20.96
CA ARG A 27 -9.92 -28.76 19.76
C ARG A 27 -9.23 -28.29 18.48
N TYR A 28 -9.05 -26.98 18.33
CA TYR A 28 -8.40 -26.38 17.17
C TYR A 28 -6.87 -26.33 17.26
N LYS A 29 -6.28 -26.79 18.38
CA LYS A 29 -4.83 -26.73 18.65
C LYS A 29 -4.26 -25.30 18.51
N ILE A 30 -4.98 -24.31 19.04
CA ILE A 30 -4.60 -22.89 19.04
C ILE A 30 -4.31 -22.46 20.48
N SER A 31 -3.42 -21.48 20.64
CA SER A 31 -3.23 -20.83 21.93
C SER A 31 -4.54 -20.22 22.46
N LYS A 32 -4.80 -20.44 23.75
CA LYS A 32 -5.92 -19.85 24.49
C LYS A 32 -5.93 -18.32 24.34
N PHE A 33 -4.74 -17.70 24.35
CA PHE A 33 -4.59 -16.24 24.21
C PHE A 33 -5.07 -15.73 22.85
N THR A 34 -4.86 -16.49 21.78
CA THR A 34 -5.32 -16.13 20.43
C THR A 34 -6.84 -16.10 20.36
N VAL A 35 -7.50 -17.12 20.91
CA VAL A 35 -8.98 -17.19 20.97
C VAL A 35 -9.52 -16.04 21.82
N TYR A 36 -8.91 -15.79 22.98
CA TYR A 36 -9.25 -14.64 23.83
C TYR A 36 -9.09 -13.30 23.09
N SER A 37 -8.01 -13.13 22.34
CA SER A 37 -7.78 -11.92 21.53
C SER A 37 -8.85 -11.73 20.46
N TRP A 38 -9.43 -12.80 19.90
CA TRP A 38 -10.51 -12.71 18.91
C TRP A 38 -11.87 -12.43 19.54
N ILE A 39 -12.12 -12.91 20.76
CA ILE A 39 -13.31 -12.52 21.52
C ILE A 39 -13.28 -11.00 21.76
N LYS A 40 -12.12 -10.46 22.16
CA LYS A 40 -11.95 -9.02 22.37
C LYS A 40 -11.97 -8.20 21.07
N ASN A 41 -11.34 -8.73 20.01
CA ASN A 41 -11.22 -8.07 18.71
C ASN A 41 -11.56 -9.08 17.59
N PRO A 42 -12.85 -9.21 17.22
CA PRO A 42 -13.30 -10.24 16.28
C PRO A 42 -12.82 -9.99 14.85
N HIS A 43 -12.65 -8.72 14.47
CA HIS A 43 -12.12 -8.37 13.16
C HIS A 43 -10.58 -8.44 13.18
N PRO A 44 -9.94 -9.04 12.16
CA PRO A 44 -8.49 -8.93 12.01
C PRO A 44 -8.10 -7.45 11.93
N LYS A 45 -6.97 -7.08 12.54
CA LYS A 45 -6.36 -5.77 12.29
C LYS A 45 -6.15 -5.64 10.77
N GLY A 46 -6.75 -4.62 10.18
CA GLY A 46 -6.63 -4.35 8.75
C GLY A 46 -5.21 -3.94 8.36
N PHE A 47 -5.00 -3.82 7.05
CA PHE A 47 -3.80 -3.18 6.55
C PHE A 47 -3.88 -1.68 6.86
N THR A 48 -2.89 -1.16 7.58
CA THR A 48 -2.73 0.29 7.73
C THR A 48 -1.90 0.80 6.57
N GLU A 49 -2.46 1.74 5.80
CA GLU A 49 -1.71 2.45 4.77
C GLU A 49 -0.55 3.22 5.43
N ARG A 50 0.67 2.83 5.08
CA ARG A 50 1.88 3.52 5.56
C ARG A 50 2.15 4.72 4.66
N LYS A 51 2.02 5.92 5.22
CA LYS A 51 2.42 7.14 4.52
C LYS A 51 3.94 7.21 4.35
N PRO A 52 4.45 7.73 3.24
CA PRO A 52 5.88 7.98 3.07
C PRO A 52 6.35 9.03 4.08
N SER A 53 7.51 8.83 4.69
CA SER A 53 8.06 9.75 5.68
C SER A 53 9.00 10.81 5.10
N LYS A 54 9.71 10.50 4.01
CA LYS A 54 10.84 11.33 3.52
C LYS A 54 10.54 12.15 2.26
N ILE A 55 9.63 11.69 1.39
CA ILE A 55 9.31 12.36 0.12
C ILE A 55 7.82 12.65 0.13
N ASP A 56 7.48 13.94 0.14
CA ASP A 56 6.10 14.39 0.01
C ASP A 56 5.65 14.36 -1.45
N ASP A 57 4.41 13.92 -1.67
CA ASP A 57 3.87 13.66 -3.00
C ASP A 57 3.63 14.96 -3.78
N GLU A 58 3.21 16.05 -3.12
CA GLU A 58 2.98 17.34 -3.76
C GLU A 58 4.30 18.00 -4.18
N THR A 59 5.33 17.92 -3.32
CA THR A 59 6.67 18.45 -3.65
C THR A 59 7.29 17.73 -4.84
N LEU A 60 7.10 16.41 -4.94
CA LEU A 60 7.64 15.62 -6.05
C LEU A 60 6.91 15.94 -7.37
N LEU A 61 5.60 16.15 -7.34
CA LEU A 61 4.84 16.54 -8.52
C LEU A 61 5.32 17.88 -9.10
N LYS A 62 5.59 18.87 -8.23
CA LYS A 62 6.15 20.17 -8.65
C LYS A 62 7.54 20.04 -9.29
N ASP A 63 8.42 19.20 -8.74
CA ASP A 63 9.76 18.97 -9.31
C ASP A 63 9.67 18.35 -10.73
N ILE A 64 8.74 17.41 -10.94
CA ILE A 64 8.51 16.78 -12.24
C ILE A 64 7.93 17.78 -13.26
N GLU A 65 7.05 18.68 -12.84
CA GLU A 65 6.50 19.72 -13.71
C GLU A 65 7.56 20.75 -14.12
N GLN A 66 8.41 21.15 -13.18
CA GLN A 66 9.52 22.08 -13.39
C GLN A 66 10.61 21.46 -14.28
N TYR A 67 10.88 20.16 -14.12
CA TYR A 67 11.98 19.45 -14.77
C TYR A 67 11.52 18.10 -15.36
N PRO A 68 10.80 18.12 -16.50
CA PRO A 68 10.20 16.90 -17.05
C PRO A 68 11.21 15.91 -17.65
N ASP A 69 12.38 16.40 -18.07
CA ASP A 69 13.42 15.61 -18.76
C ASP A 69 14.56 15.17 -17.84
N ASP A 70 14.55 15.60 -16.57
CA ASP A 70 15.60 15.28 -15.61
C ASP A 70 15.62 13.79 -15.26
N TYR A 71 16.81 13.29 -14.99
CA TYR A 71 16.99 11.93 -14.48
C TYR A 71 16.63 11.85 -13.00
N GLN A 72 16.16 10.68 -12.58
CA GLN A 72 15.76 10.43 -11.18
C GLN A 72 16.88 10.72 -10.16
N TRP A 73 18.15 10.60 -10.54
CA TRP A 73 19.27 10.90 -9.65
C TRP A 73 19.47 12.40 -9.43
N GLU A 74 19.06 13.25 -10.39
CA GLU A 74 19.12 14.72 -10.29
C GLU A 74 18.05 15.20 -9.30
N SER A 75 16.80 14.75 -9.46
CA SER A 75 15.73 14.96 -8.46
C SER A 75 16.15 14.43 -7.09
N ALA A 76 16.77 13.23 -7.02
CA ALA A 76 17.20 12.66 -5.76
C ALA A 76 18.23 13.55 -5.02
N ARG A 77 19.10 14.24 -5.76
CA ARG A 77 20.05 15.20 -5.19
C ARG A 77 19.34 16.43 -4.61
N ARG A 78 18.28 16.93 -5.27
CA ARG A 78 17.43 18.03 -4.75
C ARG A 78 16.69 17.64 -3.47
N PHE A 79 16.12 16.43 -3.46
CA PHE A 79 15.38 15.88 -2.32
C PHE A 79 16.27 15.28 -1.22
N ASN A 80 17.60 15.34 -1.37
CA ASN A 80 18.58 14.74 -0.46
C ASN A 80 18.24 13.27 -0.08
N CYS A 81 17.93 12.48 -1.10
CA CYS A 81 17.52 11.09 -0.96
C CYS A 81 18.23 10.19 -1.99
N SER A 82 17.98 8.88 -1.93
CA SER A 82 18.51 7.95 -2.92
C SER A 82 17.67 7.96 -4.20
N GLN A 83 18.30 7.68 -5.34
CA GLN A 83 17.60 7.50 -6.62
C GLN A 83 16.53 6.40 -6.55
N SER A 84 16.75 5.35 -5.76
CA SER A 84 15.75 4.32 -5.49
C SER A 84 14.51 4.87 -4.78
N ALA A 85 14.65 5.80 -3.84
CA ALA A 85 13.53 6.42 -3.14
C ALA A 85 12.63 7.22 -4.09
N ILE A 86 13.23 7.98 -5.01
CA ILE A 86 12.51 8.67 -6.09
C ILE A 86 11.78 7.66 -6.99
N CYS A 87 12.46 6.58 -7.40
CA CYS A 87 11.84 5.52 -8.21
C CYS A 87 10.59 4.92 -7.53
N TYR A 88 10.64 4.62 -6.23
CA TYR A 88 9.48 4.14 -5.49
C TYR A 88 8.38 5.20 -5.34
N ALA A 89 8.74 6.47 -5.15
CA ALA A 89 7.79 7.57 -5.09
C ALA A 89 7.04 7.76 -6.42
N LEU A 90 7.76 7.72 -7.55
CA LEU A 90 7.15 7.77 -8.90
C LEU A 90 6.18 6.60 -9.14
N LYS A 91 6.58 5.38 -8.74
CA LYS A 91 5.70 4.19 -8.83
C LYS A 91 4.44 4.33 -7.97
N ARG A 92 4.56 4.89 -6.76
CA ARG A 92 3.41 5.19 -5.88
C ARG A 92 2.43 6.15 -6.55
N LEU A 93 2.95 7.21 -7.18
CA LEU A 93 2.16 8.19 -7.94
C LEU A 93 1.67 7.66 -9.30
N LYS A 94 2.01 6.42 -9.67
CA LYS A 94 1.69 5.80 -10.97
C LYS A 94 2.22 6.61 -12.17
N ILE A 95 3.32 7.34 -11.99
CA ILE A 95 3.97 8.11 -13.04
C ILE A 95 4.96 7.22 -13.77
N THR A 96 4.82 7.11 -15.09
CA THR A 96 5.76 6.38 -15.95
C THR A 96 6.27 7.28 -17.06
N HIS A 97 7.59 7.38 -17.21
CA HIS A 97 8.20 8.10 -18.32
C HIS A 97 8.52 7.14 -19.47
N LYS A 98 7.85 7.29 -20.61
CA LYS A 98 8.15 6.53 -21.83
C LYS A 98 9.15 7.32 -22.67
N LYS A 99 10.39 6.83 -22.75
CA LYS A 99 11.40 7.38 -23.65
C LYS A 99 10.90 7.33 -25.10
N ARG A 100 11.01 8.44 -25.82
CA ARG A 100 10.83 8.50 -27.27
C ARG A 100 12.19 8.42 -27.95
N LEU A 101 12.25 7.75 -29.09
CA LEU A 101 13.41 7.83 -29.96
C LEU A 101 13.46 9.26 -30.55
N THR A 102 14.66 9.85 -30.60
CA THR A 102 14.91 11.25 -31.01
C THR A 102 14.44 11.58 -32.43
N ASN A 103 14.10 10.57 -33.24
CA ASN A 103 13.72 10.72 -34.65
C ASN A 103 12.22 11.00 -34.92
N ILE A 104 11.41 11.30 -33.90
CA ILE A 104 9.98 11.58 -34.05
C ILE A 104 9.75 13.09 -33.83
N GLN A 105 9.80 13.87 -34.91
CA GLN A 105 9.77 15.35 -34.91
C GLN A 105 8.38 15.99 -34.67
N LYS A 106 7.40 15.31 -34.04
CA LYS A 106 6.07 15.90 -33.82
C LYS A 106 5.81 16.16 -32.34
N PRO A 107 5.43 17.40 -31.95
CA PRO A 107 5.01 17.70 -30.59
C PRO A 107 3.75 16.88 -30.26
N THR A 108 3.77 16.19 -29.13
CA THR A 108 2.58 15.47 -28.66
C THR A 108 1.76 16.44 -27.81
N GLN A 109 0.54 16.73 -28.24
CA GLN A 109 -0.44 17.36 -27.35
C GLN A 109 -0.59 16.50 -26.10
N ARG A 110 -0.40 17.08 -24.91
CA ARG A 110 -0.69 16.41 -23.64
C ARG A 110 -2.15 15.99 -23.70
N LYS A 111 -2.43 14.68 -23.85
CA LYS A 111 -3.78 14.18 -23.63
C LYS A 111 -4.01 14.26 -22.14
N GLU A 112 -4.71 15.30 -21.70
CA GLU A 112 -5.30 15.37 -20.37
C GLU A 112 -6.05 14.05 -20.15
N SER A 113 -5.60 13.26 -19.17
CA SER A 113 -6.32 12.07 -18.77
C SER A 113 -7.59 12.54 -18.07
N THR A 114 -8.70 12.60 -18.80
CA THR A 114 -10.04 12.84 -18.26
C THR A 114 -10.49 11.61 -17.46
N PHE A 115 -9.90 11.41 -16.27
CA PHE A 115 -10.48 10.51 -15.28
C PHE A 115 -11.67 11.22 -14.65
N LYS A 116 -12.86 11.01 -15.22
CA LYS A 116 -14.13 11.28 -14.55
C LYS A 116 -14.22 10.34 -13.35
N ASN A 117 -14.14 10.90 -12.14
CA ASN A 117 -14.59 10.20 -10.93
C ASN A 117 -16.07 9.86 -11.11
N LYS A 118 -16.40 8.58 -10.94
CA LYS A 118 -17.77 8.06 -10.92
C LYS A 118 -18.01 7.41 -9.57
#